data_AF-A0A1W1VGX0-F1
#
_entry.id   AF-A0A1W1VGX0-F1
#
_cell.length_a   1.000
_cell.length_b   1.000
_cell.length_c   1.000
_cell.angle_alpha   90.00
_cell.angle_beta   90.00
_cell.angle_gamma   90.00
#
_symmetry.space_group_name_H-M   'P 1'
#
loop_
_entity.id
_entity.type
_entity.pdbx_description
1 polymer ?
#
loop_
_entity_poly.entity_id
_entity_poly.type
_entity_poly.pdbx_seq_one_letter_code
_entity_poly.pdbx_strand_id
1 'polypeptide(L)'
;MFVHSEKFVTEHQGRVNDISIYGQESNQTTWRLAKMNPAIRGIDSSQVKWNTEGSFLNDAHRDLKADYIIANPPFNVSDWGGELLRTDGRWQYGVPPTGNANFGWM
;
A
#
# COMPACT_ATOMS: atom_id res chain seq x y z
N MET A 1 5.04 0.93 -8.97
CA MET A 1 4.45 -0.43 -8.94
C MET A 1 3.27 -0.52 -9.89
N PHE A 2 2.18 0.25 -9.73
CA PHE A 2 0.99 0.19 -10.61
C PHE A 2 1.28 0.33 -12.11
N VAL A 3 2.16 1.24 -12.52
CA VAL A 3 2.56 1.40 -13.93
C VAL A 3 3.27 0.17 -14.49
N HIS A 4 4.02 -0.58 -13.67
CA HIS A 4 4.67 -1.81 -14.12
C HIS A 4 3.67 -2.96 -14.20
N SER A 5 2.71 -3.04 -13.27
CA SER A 5 1.62 -4.02 -13.33
C SER A 5 0.78 -3.85 -14.59
N GLU A 6 0.46 -2.61 -14.99
CA GLU A 6 -0.24 -2.33 -16.25
C GLU A 6 0.58 -2.78 -17.47
N LYS A 7 1.85 -2.38 -17.56
CA LYS A 7 2.74 -2.83 -18.64
C LYS A 7 2.80 -4.35 -18.75
N PHE A 8 2.94 -5.05 -17.62
CA PHE A 8 2.98 -6.50 -17.59
C PHE A 8 1.70 -7.12 -18.16
N VAL A 9 0.52 -6.61 -17.77
CA VAL A 9 -0.77 -7.09 -18.31
C VAL A 9 -0.87 -6.86 -19.82
N THR A 10 -0.50 -5.67 -20.28
CA THR A 10 -0.52 -5.32 -21.70
C THR A 10 0.45 -6.17 -22.53
N GLU A 11 1.66 -6.45 -22.02
CA GLU A 11 2.66 -7.32 -22.66
C GLU A 11 2.21 -8.79 -22.77
N HIS A 12 1.29 -9.23 -21.92
CA HIS A 12 0.76 -10.60 -21.89
C HIS A 12 -0.67 -10.68 -22.46
N GLN A 13 -1.03 -9.76 -23.36
CA GLN A 13 -2.32 -9.73 -24.07
C GLN A 13 -3.57 -9.53 -23.19
N GLY A 14 -3.41 -9.10 -21.95
CA GLY A 14 -4.52 -8.66 -21.11
C GLY A 14 -4.94 -7.22 -21.38
N ARG A 15 -6.02 -6.76 -20.75
CA ARG A 15 -6.49 -5.37 -20.80
C ARG A 15 -6.23 -4.69 -19.47
N VAL A 16 -5.93 -3.40 -19.50
CA VAL A 16 -5.73 -2.57 -18.30
C VAL A 16 -6.95 -2.62 -17.36
N ASN A 17 -8.15 -2.77 -17.93
CA ASN A 17 -9.40 -2.88 -17.17
C ASN A 17 -9.61 -4.25 -16.51
N ASP A 18 -8.76 -5.24 -16.80
CA ASP A 18 -8.81 -6.55 -16.15
C ASP A 18 -8.14 -6.51 -14.76
N ILE A 19 -7.53 -5.38 -14.36
CA ILE A 19 -6.98 -5.16 -13.03
C ILE A 19 -7.62 -3.96 -12.33
N SER A 20 -7.75 -4.06 -11.01
CA SER A 20 -8.12 -2.94 -10.13
C SER A 20 -6.93 -2.62 -9.22
N ILE A 21 -6.58 -1.34 -9.12
CA ILE A 21 -5.43 -0.91 -8.30
C ILE A 21 -5.90 -0.31 -6.98
N TYR A 22 -5.28 -0.75 -5.88
CA TYR A 22 -5.52 -0.23 -4.54
C TYR A 22 -4.19 0.19 -3.95
N GLY A 23 -4.17 1.29 -3.20
CA GLY A 23 -2.96 1.77 -2.57
C GLY A 23 -3.24 2.76 -1.45
N GLN A 24 -2.23 2.96 -0.62
CA GLN A 24 -2.25 3.94 0.46
C GLN A 24 -0.86 4.56 0.60
N GLU A 25 -0.84 5.87 0.81
CA GLU A 25 0.39 6.65 1.02
C GLU A 25 0.09 7.73 2.08
N SER A 26 0.99 7.90 3.06
CA SER A 26 0.78 8.85 4.15
C SER A 26 1.32 10.25 3.83
N ASN A 27 2.38 10.33 3.02
CA ASN A 27 2.92 11.59 2.56
C ASN A 27 2.05 12.19 1.45
N GLN A 28 1.40 13.33 1.72
CA GLN A 28 0.49 13.97 0.79
C GLN A 28 1.13 14.31 -0.57
N THR A 29 2.39 14.76 -0.56
CA THR A 29 3.11 15.10 -1.79
C THR A 29 3.37 13.84 -2.62
N THR A 30 3.86 12.78 -1.98
CA THR A 30 4.07 11.48 -2.64
C THR A 30 2.76 10.92 -3.19
N TRP A 31 1.66 11.02 -2.44
CA TRP A 31 0.34 10.58 -2.90
C TRP A 31 -0.12 11.32 -4.15
N ARG A 32 0.06 12.66 -4.21
CA ARG A 32 -0.27 13.45 -5.41
C ARG A 32 0.52 12.96 -6.63
N LEU A 33 1.82 12.73 -6.48
CA LEU A 33 2.67 12.18 -7.54
C LEU A 33 2.21 10.76 -7.95
N ALA A 34 1.85 9.93 -6.97
CA ALA A 34 1.33 8.58 -7.19
C ALA A 34 -0.03 8.56 -7.91
N LYS A 35 -0.84 9.63 -7.84
CA LYS A 35 -2.08 9.78 -8.62
C LYS A 35 -1.88 10.38 -10.00
N MET A 36 -0.92 11.28 -10.17
CA MET A 36 -0.60 11.87 -11.48
C MET A 36 -0.12 10.82 -12.48
N ASN A 37 0.72 9.89 -12.03
CA ASN A 37 1.38 8.92 -12.90
C ASN A 37 0.39 7.89 -13.55
N PRO A 38 -0.59 7.32 -12.80
CA PRO A 38 -1.70 6.54 -13.35
C PRO A 38 -2.65 7.37 -14.23
N ALA A 39 -2.94 8.61 -13.85
CA ALA A 39 -3.87 9.46 -14.61
C ALA A 39 -3.39 9.72 -16.06
N ILE A 40 -2.09 9.94 -16.26
CA ILE A 40 -1.48 10.11 -17.60
C ILE A 40 -1.64 8.85 -18.47
N ARG A 41 -1.83 7.67 -17.86
CA ARG A 41 -1.95 6.37 -18.54
C ARG A 41 -3.38 5.84 -18.60
N GLY A 42 -4.36 6.63 -18.17
CA GLY A 42 -5.76 6.21 -18.17
C GLY A 42 -6.09 5.10 -17.16
N ILE A 43 -5.27 4.94 -16.12
CA ILE A 43 -5.49 3.94 -15.07
C ILE A 43 -6.32 4.59 -13.95
N ASP A 44 -7.44 3.97 -13.57
CA ASP A 44 -8.25 4.45 -12.43
C ASP A 44 -7.49 4.29 -11.12
N SER A 45 -7.16 5.42 -10.48
CA SER A 45 -6.49 5.50 -9.18
C SER A 45 -7.42 6.03 -8.07
N SER A 46 -8.74 5.90 -8.24
CA SER A 46 -9.75 6.29 -7.25
C SER A 46 -9.56 5.60 -5.89
N GLN A 47 -8.98 4.40 -5.88
CA GLN A 47 -8.68 3.60 -4.69
C GLN A 47 -7.24 3.78 -4.17
N VAL A 48 -6.47 4.73 -4.72
CA VAL A 48 -5.21 5.18 -4.10
C VAL A 48 -5.56 6.25 -3.06
N LYS A 49 -5.60 5.85 -1.79
CA LYS A 49 -6.06 6.69 -0.67
C LYS A 49 -4.90 7.40 0.02
N TRP A 50 -5.22 8.47 0.71
CA TRP A 50 -4.30 9.25 1.53
C TRP A 50 -4.89 9.48 2.90
N ASN A 51 -4.05 9.36 3.92
CA ASN A 51 -4.30 9.82 5.28
C ASN A 51 -2.97 10.10 5.97
N THR A 52 -2.96 10.92 7.02
CA THR A 52 -1.71 11.31 7.69
C THR A 52 -1.19 10.24 8.63
N GLU A 53 -2.05 9.35 9.14
CA GLU A 53 -1.69 8.34 10.14
C GLU A 53 -0.99 7.12 9.53
N GLY A 54 -1.12 6.91 8.22
CA GLY A 54 -0.53 5.79 7.49
C GLY A 54 -1.23 4.45 7.72
N SER A 55 -0.73 3.41 7.02
CA SER A 55 -1.40 2.11 6.92
C SER A 55 -1.46 1.33 8.24
N PHE A 56 -0.58 1.65 9.19
CA PHE A 56 -0.58 1.01 10.50
C PHE A 56 -1.73 1.49 11.37
N LEU A 57 -1.85 2.79 11.56
CA LEU A 57 -2.80 3.38 12.50
C LEU A 57 -4.17 3.64 11.88
N ASN A 58 -4.21 3.85 10.56
CA ASN A 58 -5.44 4.10 9.83
C ASN A 58 -5.39 3.40 8.47
N ASP A 59 -5.67 2.10 8.46
CA ASP A 59 -5.81 1.36 7.21
C ASP A 59 -7.05 1.87 6.44
N ALA A 60 -6.82 2.36 5.21
CA ALA A 60 -7.85 2.90 4.33
C ALA A 60 -8.61 1.79 3.57
N HIS A 61 -8.15 0.54 3.65
CA HIS A 61 -8.62 -0.62 2.89
C HIS A 61 -8.82 -1.85 3.78
N ARG A 62 -9.38 -1.67 4.99
CA ARG A 62 -9.48 -2.71 6.05
C ARG A 62 -10.04 -4.06 5.61
N ASP A 63 -10.99 -4.04 4.67
CA ASP A 63 -11.69 -5.26 4.20
C ASP A 63 -11.17 -5.75 2.84
N LEU A 64 -10.13 -5.10 2.28
CA LEU A 64 -9.58 -5.45 0.98
C LEU A 64 -8.84 -6.79 1.05
N LYS A 65 -9.27 -7.73 0.22
CA LYS A 65 -8.53 -8.95 -0.09
C LYS A 65 -7.98 -8.82 -1.50
N ALA A 66 -6.67 -8.58 -1.60
CA ALA A 66 -5.99 -8.45 -2.88
C ALA A 66 -5.42 -9.79 -3.34
N ASP A 67 -5.48 -10.05 -4.65
CA ASP A 67 -4.83 -11.22 -5.26
C ASP A 67 -3.30 -11.09 -5.27
N TYR A 68 -2.80 -9.86 -5.40
CA TYR A 68 -1.39 -9.53 -5.47
C TYR A 68 -1.08 -8.31 -4.60
N ILE A 69 -0.03 -8.43 -3.79
CA ILE A 69 0.47 -7.33 -2.94
C ILE A 69 1.92 -7.06 -3.36
N ILE A 70 2.23 -5.80 -3.64
CA ILE A 70 3.59 -5.35 -3.95
C ILE A 70 3.83 -4.07 -3.15
N ALA A 71 4.88 -4.08 -2.34
CA ALA A 71 5.29 -2.95 -1.53
C ALA A 71 6.81 -2.80 -1.53
N ASN A 72 7.28 -1.56 -1.36
CA ASN A 72 8.66 -1.26 -1.01
C ASN A 72 8.62 -0.28 0.17
N PRO A 73 8.32 -0.77 1.38
CA PRO A 73 8.16 0.09 2.55
C PRO A 73 9.50 0.69 2.99
N PRO A 74 9.49 1.79 3.75
CA PRO A 74 10.70 2.33 4.35
C PRO A 74 11.32 1.30 5.31
N PHE A 75 12.64 1.12 5.20
CA PHE A 75 13.39 0.16 6.00
C PHE A 75 13.66 0.68 7.42
N ASN A 76 13.59 -0.22 8.41
CA ASN A 76 14.02 0.00 9.79
C ASN A 76 13.36 1.22 10.47
N VAL A 77 12.09 1.49 10.16
CA VAL A 77 11.34 2.56 10.83
C VAL A 77 11.07 2.15 12.27
N SER A 78 11.52 2.97 13.21
CA SER A 78 11.31 2.76 14.65
C SER A 78 10.09 3.49 15.20
N ASP A 79 9.66 4.58 14.56
CA ASP A 79 8.52 5.40 15.02
C ASP A 79 7.28 5.16 14.14
N TRP A 80 6.79 3.92 14.16
CA TRP A 80 5.66 3.46 13.33
C TRP A 80 4.37 3.22 14.14
N GLY A 81 4.37 3.56 15.43
CA GLY A 81 3.22 3.35 16.32
C GLY A 81 3.09 1.93 16.88
N GLY A 82 4.15 1.11 16.82
CA GLY A 82 4.11 -0.29 17.26
C GLY A 82 3.68 -0.52 18.71
N GLU A 83 3.90 0.45 19.62
CA GLU A 83 3.41 0.36 21.01
C GLU A 83 1.88 0.48 21.13
N LEU A 84 1.23 1.19 20.22
CA LEU A 84 -0.24 1.28 20.20
C LEU A 84 -0.89 0.02 19.63
N LEU A 85 -0.11 -0.76 18.88
CA LEU A 85 -0.59 -1.89 18.09
C LEU A 85 -0.26 -3.24 18.73
N ARG A 86 0.11 -3.29 20.01
CA ARG A 86 0.54 -4.55 20.66
C ARG A 86 -0.52 -5.66 20.61
N THR A 87 -1.80 -5.31 20.56
CA THR A 87 -2.94 -6.24 20.51
C THR A 87 -3.68 -6.21 19.17
N ASP A 88 -3.07 -5.66 18.12
CA ASP A 88 -3.69 -5.56 16.80
C ASP A 88 -3.93 -6.94 16.17
N GLY A 89 -5.09 -7.10 15.54
CA GLY A 89 -5.52 -8.36 14.94
C GLY A 89 -4.68 -8.83 13.75
N ARG A 90 -3.82 -7.98 13.16
CA ARG A 90 -2.90 -8.37 12.09
C ARG A 90 -1.81 -9.34 12.58
N TRP A 91 -1.47 -9.31 13.86
CA TRP A 91 -0.34 -10.06 14.42
C TRP A 91 -0.68 -11.51 14.76
N GLN A 92 -0.98 -12.32 13.75
CA GLN A 92 -1.31 -13.74 13.94
C GLN A 92 -0.10 -14.62 14.29
N TYR A 93 1.11 -14.18 13.92
CA TYR A 93 2.34 -14.97 14.04
C TYR A 93 3.34 -14.39 15.05
N GLY A 94 2.88 -13.48 15.90
CA GLY A 94 3.71 -12.74 16.86
C GLY A 94 3.71 -11.24 16.58
N VAL A 95 3.91 -10.46 17.64
CA VAL A 95 3.85 -9.00 17.57
C VAL A 95 5.21 -8.46 17.12
N PRO A 96 5.28 -7.65 16.03
CA PRO A 96 6.54 -7.07 15.56
C PRO A 96 7.28 -6.25 16.63
N PRO A 97 8.62 -6.14 16.53
CA PRO A 97 9.39 -5.30 17.43
C PRO A 97 9.04 -3.82 17.23
N THR A 98 8.84 -3.09 18.32
CA THR A 98 8.43 -1.68 18.23
C THR A 98 9.52 -0.80 17.64
N GLY A 99 10.79 -1.16 17.81
CA GLY A 99 11.93 -0.47 17.19
C GLY A 99 12.15 -0.75 15.70
N ASN A 100 11.38 -1.63 15.04
CA ASN A 100 11.55 -1.93 13.62
C ASN A 100 10.27 -2.42 12.92
N ALA A 101 9.75 -1.60 12.01
CA ALA A 101 8.51 -1.86 11.26
C ALA A 101 8.62 -2.93 10.17
N ASN A 102 9.80 -3.47 9.85
CA ASN A 102 9.99 -4.35 8.68
C ASN A 102 9.02 -5.54 8.68
N PHE A 103 8.86 -6.22 9.83
CA PHE A 103 7.89 -7.31 9.99
C PHE A 103 6.48 -6.84 10.28
N GLY A 104 6.26 -5.56 10.59
CA GLY A 104 4.93 -4.98 10.63
C GLY A 104 4.33 -4.84 9.23
N TRP A 105 5.16 -4.57 8.22
CA TRP A 105 4.74 -4.46 6.83
C TRP A 105 4.41 -5.80 6.16
N MET A 106 4.84 -6.91 6.74
CA MET A 106 4.64 -8.28 6.23
C MET A 106 3.45 -8.93 6.90
#